data_AF-G9MWZ6-F1
#
_entry.id   AF-G9MWZ6-F1
#
_cell.length_a   1.000
_cell.length_b   1.000
_cell.length_c   1.000
_cell.angle_alpha   90.00
_cell.angle_beta   90.00
_cell.angle_gamma   90.00
#
_symmetry.space_group_name_H-M   'P 1'
#
loop_
_entity.id
_entity.type
_entity.pdbx_description
1 polymer ?
#
loop_
_entity_poly.entity_id
_entity_poly.type
_entity_poly.pdbx_seq_one_letter_code
_entity_poly.pdbx_strand_id
1 'polypeptide(L)'
;MAQADVVAFNIGAFVSTLFLLEFGADKFIAYTAVVAGRIGVSEVIIGLLTVGAEWEELAVVIASLAQGRSSLAIGNVIGAAISNILGVFSLGLLCYERGKTVEFDRSSRIYSLMTLVLTTTSATLKFTLLARVGEPRKPRVQICRDGKADEEMPAE
;
A
#
# COMPACT_ATOMS: atom_id res chain seq x y z
N MET A 1 -7.20 -40.24 7.97
CA MET A 1 -7.44 -40.02 6.53
C MET A 1 -7.78 -38.55 6.27
N ALA A 2 -8.83 -37.98 6.89
CA ALA A 2 -9.22 -36.57 6.71
C ALA A 2 -8.10 -35.51 6.86
N GLN A 3 -7.11 -35.72 7.73
CA GLN A 3 -6.01 -34.77 7.89
C GLN A 3 -5.02 -34.78 6.71
N ALA A 4 -4.81 -35.94 6.06
CA ALA A 4 -3.96 -36.04 4.89
C ALA A 4 -4.61 -35.38 3.67
N ASP A 5 -5.93 -35.51 3.52
CA ASP A 5 -6.69 -34.91 2.42
C ASP A 5 -6.66 -33.37 2.48
N VAL A 6 -6.84 -32.79 3.68
CA VAL A 6 -6.75 -31.33 3.88
C VAL A 6 -5.34 -30.81 3.61
N VAL A 7 -4.32 -31.53 4.06
CA VAL A 7 -2.92 -31.15 3.79
C VAL A 7 -2.61 -31.24 2.30
N ALA A 8 -3.04 -32.31 1.62
CA ALA A 8 -2.86 -32.47 0.18
C ALA A 8 -3.56 -31.36 -0.61
N PHE A 9 -4.77 -30.97 -0.21
CA PHE A 9 -5.49 -29.85 -0.82
C PHE A 9 -4.75 -28.53 -0.64
N ASN A 10 -4.28 -28.22 0.57
CA ASN A 10 -3.56 -26.96 0.83
C ASN A 10 -2.25 -26.88 0.05
N ILE A 11 -1.51 -27.99 -0.05
CA ILE A 11 -0.27 -28.05 -0.84
C ILE A 11 -0.61 -27.86 -2.33
N GLY A 12 -1.63 -28.55 -2.84
CA GLY A 12 -2.08 -28.39 -4.22
C GLY A 12 -2.52 -26.98 -4.53
N ALA A 13 -3.30 -26.35 -3.65
CA ALA A 13 -3.75 -24.98 -3.78
C ALA A 13 -2.57 -23.99 -3.76
N PHE A 14 -1.59 -24.19 -2.88
CA PHE A 14 -0.41 -23.35 -2.80
C PHE A 14 0.42 -23.41 -4.09
N VAL A 15 0.76 -24.61 -4.56
CA VAL A 15 1.54 -24.81 -5.78
C VAL A 15 0.79 -24.29 -7.01
N SER A 16 -0.51 -24.59 -7.12
CA SER A 16 -1.34 -24.08 -8.21
C SER A 16 -1.40 -22.56 -8.21
N THR A 17 -1.51 -21.92 -7.04
CA THR A 17 -1.56 -20.46 -6.94
C THR A 17 -0.25 -19.84 -7.38
N LEU A 18 0.89 -20.38 -6.93
CA LEU A 18 2.21 -19.89 -7.37
C LEU A 18 2.36 -19.97 -8.89
N PHE A 19 2.00 -21.12 -9.47
CA PHE A 19 2.06 -21.31 -10.92
C PHE A 19 1.15 -20.35 -11.68
N LEU A 20 -0.10 -20.19 -11.25
CA LEU A 20 -1.04 -19.25 -11.86
C LEU A 20 -0.56 -17.80 -11.75
N LEU A 21 0.07 -17.44 -10.64
CA LEU A 21 0.54 -16.07 -10.39
C LEU A 21 1.73 -15.73 -11.28
N GLU A 22 2.72 -16.62 -11.39
CA GLU A 22 3.87 -16.46 -12.30
C GLU A 22 3.42 -16.40 -13.76
N PHE A 23 2.65 -17.39 -14.21
CA PHE A 23 2.17 -17.46 -15.58
C PHE A 23 1.23 -16.28 -15.93
N GLY A 24 0.37 -15.91 -14.99
CA GLY A 24 -0.55 -14.80 -15.12
C GLY A 24 0.17 -13.47 -15.24
N ALA A 25 1.18 -13.22 -14.40
CA ALA A 25 1.99 -12.00 -14.43
C ALA A 25 2.70 -11.83 -15.77
N ASP A 26 3.37 -12.88 -16.26
CA ASP A 26 4.08 -12.85 -17.55
C ASP A 26 3.13 -12.52 -18.72
N LYS A 27 1.99 -13.19 -18.77
CA LYS A 27 0.98 -12.94 -19.82
C LYS A 27 0.38 -11.54 -19.69
N PHE A 28 0.07 -11.11 -18.48
CA PHE A 28 -0.50 -9.80 -18.22
C PHE A 28 0.44 -8.69 -18.70
N ILE A 29 1.72 -8.75 -18.33
CA ILE A 29 2.72 -7.76 -18.77
C ILE A 29 2.85 -7.78 -20.30
N ALA A 30 2.99 -8.96 -20.92
CA ALA A 30 3.15 -9.08 -22.36
C ALA A 30 1.97 -8.47 -23.15
N TYR A 31 0.73 -8.78 -22.75
CA TYR A 31 -0.44 -8.24 -23.44
C TYR A 31 -0.64 -6.76 -23.15
N THR A 32 -0.33 -6.30 -21.95
CA THR A 32 -0.46 -4.87 -21.62
C THR A 32 0.55 -4.05 -22.42
N ALA A 33 1.77 -4.54 -22.65
CA ALA A 33 2.74 -3.93 -23.56
C ALA A 33 2.23 -3.85 -25.01
N VAL A 34 1.62 -4.93 -25.53
CA VAL A 34 1.01 -4.92 -26.87
C VAL A 34 -0.10 -3.88 -26.98
N VAL A 35 -0.94 -3.75 -25.95
CA VAL A 35 -1.99 -2.72 -25.91
C VAL A 35 -1.36 -1.33 -25.87
N ALA A 36 -0.32 -1.11 -25.06
CA ALA A 36 0.43 0.15 -24.98
C ALA A 36 0.92 0.62 -26.36
N GLY A 37 1.55 -0.29 -27.11
CA GLY A 37 2.07 -0.02 -28.45
C GLY A 37 0.98 0.38 -29.44
N ARG A 38 -0.24 -0.18 -29.31
CA ARG A 38 -1.37 0.17 -30.17
C ARG A 38 -1.96 1.54 -29.87
N ILE A 39 -1.92 1.97 -28.62
CA ILE A 39 -2.45 3.28 -28.18
C ILE A 39 -1.38 4.39 -28.19
N GLY A 40 -0.15 4.09 -28.63
CA GLY A 40 0.95 5.06 -28.69
C GLY A 40 1.49 5.45 -27.32
N VAL A 41 1.24 4.66 -26.28
CA VAL A 41 1.77 4.87 -24.92
C VAL A 41 3.04 4.05 -24.75
N SER A 42 4.05 4.63 -24.09
CA SER A 42 5.30 3.92 -23.79
C SER A 42 5.03 2.69 -22.91
N GLU A 43 5.59 1.53 -23.29
CA GLU A 43 5.54 0.30 -22.50
C GLU A 43 6.01 0.50 -21.06
N VAL A 44 6.93 1.46 -20.85
CA VAL A 44 7.46 1.77 -19.53
C VAL A 44 6.41 2.44 -18.62
N ILE A 45 5.51 3.25 -19.17
CA ILE A 45 4.40 3.86 -18.40
C ILE A 45 3.44 2.77 -17.92
N ILE A 46 3.20 1.77 -18.77
CA ILE A 46 2.35 0.63 -18.44
C ILE A 46 3.00 -0.20 -17.34
N GLY A 47 4.29 -0.54 -17.47
CA GLY A 47 5.03 -1.25 -16.42
C GLY A 47 4.97 -0.53 -15.07
N LEU A 48 5.05 0.80 -15.08
CA LEU A 48 4.90 1.63 -13.89
C LEU A 48 3.48 1.60 -13.31
N LEU A 49 2.44 1.62 -14.15
CA LEU A 49 1.05 1.54 -13.70
C LEU A 49 0.69 0.16 -13.16
N THR A 50 1.25 -0.91 -13.74
CA THR A 50 0.95 -2.28 -13.34
C THR A 50 1.75 -2.75 -12.14
N VAL A 51 3.01 -2.33 -11.99
CA VAL A 51 3.89 -2.74 -10.87
C VAL A 51 3.99 -1.65 -9.80
N GLY A 52 3.89 -0.38 -10.19
CA GLY A 52 4.06 0.76 -9.28
C GLY A 52 2.79 1.20 -8.57
N ALA A 53 1.62 0.68 -8.95
CA ALA A 53 0.40 0.85 -8.18
C ALA A 53 0.25 -0.32 -7.21
N GLU A 54 0.35 -0.02 -5.90
CA GLU A 54 0.15 -0.92 -4.76
C GLU A 54 -1.33 -1.35 -4.64
N TRP A 55 -1.88 -1.93 -5.71
CA TRP A 55 -3.31 -2.20 -5.88
C TRP A 55 -3.78 -3.33 -4.99
N GLU A 56 -2.94 -4.35 -4.81
CA GLU A 56 -3.16 -5.47 -3.91
C GLU A 56 -3.19 -4.99 -2.45
N GLU A 57 -2.24 -4.14 -2.04
CA GLU A 57 -2.26 -3.56 -0.69
C GLU A 57 -3.51 -2.71 -0.48
N LEU A 58 -3.89 -1.91 -1.47
CA LEU A 58 -5.10 -1.09 -1.41
C LEU A 58 -6.35 -1.95 -1.21
N ALA A 59 -6.47 -3.06 -1.94
CA ALA A 59 -7.58 -3.99 -1.79
C ALA A 59 -7.65 -4.59 -0.37
N VAL A 60 -6.52 -4.99 0.21
CA VAL A 60 -6.44 -5.52 1.58
C VAL A 60 -6.79 -4.45 2.61
N VAL A 61 -6.30 -3.22 2.42
CA VAL A 61 -6.62 -2.08 3.29
C VAL A 61 -8.12 -1.78 3.28
N ILE A 62 -8.73 -1.71 2.09
CA ILE A 62 -10.17 -1.48 1.95
C ILE A 62 -10.97 -2.60 2.63
N ALA A 63 -10.62 -3.86 2.38
CA ALA A 63 -11.29 -5.00 3.01
C ALA A 63 -11.16 -4.99 4.54
N SER A 64 -10.00 -4.60 5.06
CA SER A 64 -9.73 -4.52 6.50
C SER A 64 -10.52 -3.40 7.18
N LEU A 65 -10.61 -2.24 6.52
CA LEU A 65 -11.42 -1.12 6.99
C LEU A 65 -12.92 -1.46 6.95
N ALA A 66 -13.38 -2.15 5.90
CA ALA A 66 -14.76 -2.62 5.79
C ALA A 66 -15.14 -3.59 6.93
N GLN A 67 -14.18 -4.34 7.46
CA GLN A 67 -14.37 -5.24 8.60
C GLN A 67 -14.19 -4.56 9.97
N GLY A 68 -13.97 -3.24 10.00
CA GLY A 68 -13.72 -2.49 11.25
C GLY A 68 -12.34 -2.76 11.87
N ARG A 69 -11.41 -3.37 11.13
CA ARG A 69 -10.07 -3.77 11.59
C ARG A 69 -9.00 -2.78 11.13
N SER A 70 -9.05 -1.55 11.65
CA SER A 70 -8.11 -0.49 11.27
C SER A 70 -6.66 -0.78 11.64
N SER A 71 -6.41 -1.50 12.74
CA SER A 71 -5.06 -1.92 13.13
C SER A 71 -4.42 -2.87 12.11
N LEU A 72 -5.22 -3.75 11.49
CA LEU A 72 -4.75 -4.68 10.46
C LEU A 72 -4.45 -3.94 9.14
N ALA A 73 -5.27 -2.95 8.79
CA ALA A 73 -5.02 -2.09 7.64
C ALA A 73 -3.67 -1.34 7.77
N ILE A 74 -3.41 -0.74 8.95
CA ILE A 74 -2.15 -0.02 9.22
C ILE A 74 -0.96 -1.00 9.19
N GLY A 75 -1.10 -2.17 9.83
CA GLY A 75 -0.08 -3.21 9.82
C GLY A 75 0.28 -3.68 8.42
N ASN A 76 -0.72 -3.85 7.54
CA ASN A 76 -0.50 -4.25 6.15
C ASN A 76 0.31 -3.20 5.38
N VAL A 77 -0.07 -1.92 5.47
CA VAL A 77 0.64 -0.82 4.76
C VAL A 77 2.10 -0.70 5.20
N ILE A 78 2.34 -0.73 6.53
CA ILE A 78 3.70 -0.61 7.06
C ILE A 78 4.53 -1.85 6.71
N GLY A 79 3.94 -3.04 6.86
CA GLY A 79 4.60 -4.31 6.54
C GLY A 79 4.98 -4.42 5.07
N ALA A 80 4.08 -4.00 4.17
CA ALA A 80 4.33 -3.97 2.73
C ALA A 80 5.52 -3.07 2.37
N ALA A 81 5.57 -1.85 2.92
CA ALA A 81 6.68 -0.93 2.69
C ALA A 81 8.03 -1.52 3.15
N ILE A 82 8.05 -2.16 4.31
CA ILE A 82 9.26 -2.84 4.83
C ILE A 82 9.66 -4.00 3.93
N SER A 83 8.69 -4.83 3.52
CA SER A 83 8.91 -5.99 2.64
C SER A 83 9.41 -5.59 1.25
N ASN A 84 8.93 -4.47 0.69
CA ASN A 84 9.38 -3.99 -0.61
C ASN A 84 10.85 -3.55 -0.57
N ILE A 85 11.29 -2.89 0.50
CA ILE A 85 12.68 -2.43 0.65
C ILE A 85 13.62 -3.59 1.03
N LEU A 86 13.27 -4.36 2.06
CA LEU A 86 14.16 -5.39 2.63
C LEU A 86 14.05 -6.74 1.92
N GLY A 87 12.89 -7.04 1.33
CA GLY A 87 12.63 -8.28 0.60
C GLY A 87 12.90 -8.08 -0.89
N VAL A 88 11.93 -7.48 -1.59
CA VAL A 88 11.93 -7.43 -3.06
C VAL A 88 13.15 -6.70 -3.62
N PHE A 89 13.41 -5.47 -3.16
CA PHE A 89 14.53 -4.67 -3.66
C PHE A 89 15.89 -5.32 -3.34
N SER A 90 16.04 -5.84 -2.12
CA SER A 90 17.29 -6.49 -1.70
C SER A 90 17.55 -7.81 -2.45
N LEU A 91 16.51 -8.64 -2.65
CA LEU A 91 16.59 -9.84 -3.48
C LEU A 91 16.88 -9.50 -4.94
N GLY A 92 16.27 -8.44 -5.48
CA GLY A 92 16.54 -7.94 -6.82
C GLY A 92 18.02 -7.61 -7.02
N LEU A 93 18.65 -6.94 -6.04
CA LEU A 93 20.08 -6.65 -6.07
C LEU A 93 20.97 -7.89 -5.94
N LEU A 94 20.56 -8.88 -5.13
CA LEU A 94 21.28 -10.15 -4.97
C LEU A 94 21.23 -11.01 -6.25
N CYS A 95 20.08 -11.03 -6.92
CA CYS A 95 19.86 -11.77 -8.16
C CYS A 95 20.32 -11.01 -9.40
N TYR A 96 20.73 -9.75 -9.28
CA TYR A 96 21.24 -8.96 -10.40
C TYR A 96 22.59 -9.50 -10.90
N GLU A 97 22.71 -9.67 -12.21
CA GLU A 97 23.92 -10.20 -12.85
C GLU A 97 25.16 -9.35 -12.54
N ARG A 98 26.13 -9.97 -11.88
CA ARG A 98 27.36 -9.32 -11.45
C ARG A 98 28.25 -9.03 -12.66
N GLY A 99 28.27 -7.77 -13.10
CA GLY A 99 29.13 -7.31 -14.21
C GLY A 99 28.45 -6.40 -15.22
N LYS A 100 27.12 -6.29 -15.21
CA LYS A 100 26.41 -5.23 -15.93
C LYS A 100 26.38 -3.97 -15.07
N THR A 101 26.73 -2.83 -15.66
CA THR A 101 26.57 -1.53 -14.99
C THR A 101 25.08 -1.18 -15.01
N VAL A 102 24.54 -0.79 -13.86
CA VAL A 102 23.18 -0.26 -13.76
C VAL A 102 23.14 1.08 -14.49
N GLU A 103 22.78 1.07 -15.77
CA GLU A 103 22.60 2.29 -16.55
C GLU A 103 21.22 2.88 -16.27
N PHE A 104 21.19 3.99 -15.55
CA PHE A 104 19.97 4.77 -15.33
C PHE A 104 19.63 5.56 -16.60
N ASP A 105 18.79 4.96 -17.44
CA ASP A 105 18.30 5.59 -18.65
C ASP A 105 17.49 6.87 -18.35
N ARG A 106 17.35 7.76 -19.34
CA ARG A 106 16.63 9.03 -19.24
C ARG A 106 15.20 8.83 -18.74
N SER A 107 14.57 7.71 -19.11
CA SER A 107 13.25 7.32 -18.63
C SER A 107 13.24 7.19 -17.10
N SER A 108 14.15 6.41 -16.51
CA SER A 108 14.25 6.21 -15.05
C SER A 108 14.37 7.53 -14.30
N ARG A 109 15.19 8.47 -14.77
CA ARG A 109 15.38 9.77 -14.12
C ARG A 109 14.12 10.63 -14.15
N ILE A 110 13.42 10.63 -15.29
CA ILE A 110 12.14 11.33 -15.43
C ILE A 110 11.11 10.74 -14.47
N TYR A 111 11.05 9.41 -14.35
CA TYR A 111 10.12 8.77 -13.43
C TYR A 111 10.44 9.09 -11.98
N SER A 112 11.70 8.95 -11.54
CA SER A 112 12.09 9.29 -10.17
C SER A 112 11.72 10.73 -9.82
N LEU A 113 11.92 11.66 -10.75
CA LEU A 113 11.50 13.06 -10.59
C LEU A 113 9.97 13.21 -10.54
N MET A 114 9.23 12.55 -11.43
CA MET A 114 7.76 12.61 -11.44
C MET A 114 7.15 12.03 -10.17
N THR A 115 7.62 10.86 -9.70
CA THR A 115 7.17 10.28 -8.44
C THR A 115 7.54 11.17 -7.25
N LEU A 116 8.74 11.75 -7.23
CA LEU A 116 9.16 12.65 -6.17
C LEU A 116 8.29 13.91 -6.12
N VAL A 117 8.00 14.51 -7.27
CA VAL A 117 7.10 15.67 -7.36
C VAL A 117 5.69 15.29 -6.90
N LEU A 118 5.16 14.17 -7.40
CA LEU A 118 3.81 13.71 -7.04
C LEU A 118 3.69 13.41 -5.54
N THR A 119 4.65 12.70 -4.94
CA THR A 119 4.64 12.39 -3.50
C THR A 119 4.82 13.67 -2.68
N THR A 120 5.71 14.59 -3.10
CA THR A 120 5.91 15.87 -2.42
C THR A 120 4.66 16.74 -2.48
N THR A 121 4.01 16.87 -3.64
CA THR A 121 2.77 17.62 -3.80
C THR A 121 1.63 16.99 -3.00
N SER A 122 1.48 15.66 -3.03
CA SER A 122 0.43 14.97 -2.26
C SER A 122 0.62 15.10 -0.74
N ALA A 123 1.86 14.99 -0.26
CA ALA A 123 2.20 15.19 1.15
C ALA A 123 1.98 16.65 1.58
N THR A 124 2.46 17.60 0.77
CA THR A 124 2.28 19.05 1.03
C THR A 124 0.81 19.43 0.99
N LEU A 125 0.02 18.86 0.08
CA LEU A 125 -1.42 19.09 -0.02
C LEU A 125 -2.15 18.55 1.20
N LYS A 126 -1.86 17.32 1.63
CA LYS A 126 -2.43 16.77 2.89
C LYS A 126 -2.03 17.60 4.09
N PHE A 127 -0.76 17.99 4.21
CA PHE A 127 -0.27 18.85 5.29
C PHE A 127 -0.98 20.21 5.31
N THR A 128 -1.11 20.84 4.14
CA THR A 128 -1.81 22.12 3.98
C THR A 128 -3.31 21.97 4.27
N LEU A 129 -3.96 20.89 3.84
CA LEU A 129 -5.38 20.61 4.13
C LEU A 129 -5.62 20.35 5.62
N LEU A 130 -4.74 19.59 6.28
CA LEU A 130 -4.82 19.36 7.73
C LEU A 130 -4.59 20.66 8.50
N ALA A 131 -3.66 21.50 8.06
CA ALA A 131 -3.45 22.83 8.64
C ALA A 131 -4.67 23.76 8.44
N ARG A 132 -5.49 23.54 7.40
CA ARG A 132 -6.74 24.28 7.16
C ARG A 132 -7.93 23.73 7.94
N VAL A 133 -7.94 22.44 8.29
CA VAL A 133 -8.98 21.78 9.11
C VAL A 133 -8.71 21.93 10.62
N GLY A 134 -7.51 22.39 11.00
CA GLY A 134 -7.11 22.67 12.37
C GLY A 134 -7.70 23.95 12.96
N GLU A 135 -9.01 23.98 13.19
CA GLU A 135 -9.60 24.72 14.31
C GLU A 135 -10.40 23.71 15.16
N PRO A 136 -9.77 23.05 16.14
CA PRO A 136 -10.53 22.27 17.12
C PRO A 136 -11.41 23.24 17.91
N ARG A 137 -12.75 23.11 17.78
CA ARG A 137 -13.68 23.78 18.71
C ARG A 137 -13.23 23.42 20.13
N LYS A 138 -12.70 24.40 20.87
CA LYS A 138 -12.40 24.25 22.30
C LYS A 138 -13.65 23.66 22.98
N PRO A 139 -13.55 22.54 23.72
CA PRO A 139 -14.61 22.17 24.64
C PRO A 139 -14.73 23.33 25.63
N ARG A 140 -15.90 23.95 25.68
CA ARG A 140 -16.21 25.01 26.62
C ARG A 140 -16.24 24.37 28.00
N VAL A 141 -15.10 24.33 28.68
CA VAL A 141 -15.03 23.99 30.09
C VAL A 141 -15.77 25.13 30.81
N GLN A 142 -17.05 24.92 31.05
CA GLN A 142 -17.85 25.77 31.91
C GLN A 142 -17.38 25.49 33.34
N ILE A 143 -16.41 26.28 33.80
CA ILE A 143 -16.08 26.33 35.22
C ILE A 143 -17.33 26.91 35.88
N CYS A 144 -18.15 26.03 36.48
CA CYS A 144 -19.19 26.43 37.42
C CYS A 144 -18.49 27.17 38.57
N ARG A 145 -18.53 28.49 38.50
CA ARG A 145 -18.16 29.36 39.59
C ARG A 145 -19.45 29.72 40.30
N ASP A 146 -19.97 28.80 41.10
CA ASP A 146 -20.91 29.15 42.15
C ASP A 146 -20.61 28.29 43.36
N GLY A 147 -20.16 28.98 44.42
CA GLY A 147 -20.16 28.41 45.76
C GLY A 147 -21.60 28.25 46.19
N LYS A 148 -22.13 27.04 46.07
CA LYS A 148 -23.25 26.59 46.89
C LYS A 148 -23.14 25.09 47.08
N ALA A 149 -23.12 24.71 48.35
CA ALA A 149 -23.18 23.33 48.78
C ALA A 149 -24.52 22.74 48.34
N ASP A 150 -24.49 21.62 47.64
CA ASP A 150 -25.60 20.68 47.60
C ASP A 150 -25.00 19.30 47.88
N GLU A 151 -25.25 18.86 49.12
CA GLU A 151 -25.33 17.46 49.52
C GLU A 151 -26.15 16.68 48.48
N GLU A 152 -25.65 15.53 48.02
CA GLU A 152 -26.32 14.25 48.27
C GLU A 152 -25.46 13.05 47.82
N MET A 153 -25.64 11.98 48.59
CA MET A 153 -24.90 10.73 48.71
C MET A 153 -25.29 9.72 47.60
N PRO A 154 -24.55 8.61 47.36
CA PRO A 154 -24.64 7.80 46.14
C PRO A 154 -25.74 6.74 46.22
N ALA A 155 -26.16 6.22 45.06
CA ALA A 155 -26.85 4.94 44.97
C ALA A 155 -26.69 4.26 43.59
N GLU A 156 -26.30 2.99 43.68
CA GLU A 156 -26.39 1.85 42.73
C GLU A 156 -25.56 1.83 41.43
#